data_AF-A0A062HCU2-F1
#
_entry.id   AF-A0A062HCU2-F1
#
_cell.length_a   1.000
_cell.length_b   1.000
_cell.length_c   1.000
_cell.angle_alpha   90.00
_cell.angle_beta   90.00
_cell.angle_gamma   90.00
#
_symmetry.space_group_name_H-M   'P 1'
#
loop_
_entity.id
_entity.type
_entity.pdbx_description
1 polymer ?
#
loop_
_entity_poly.entity_id
_entity_poly.type
_entity_poly.pdbx_seq_one_letter_code
_entity_poly.pdbx_strand_id
1 'polypeptide(L)'
;MQPSDKQLDAQHQNSTAPLKRAMSTRHLVMLSLGGAIGTGLFLGSGEVISQTGPIGAIIAYILGGAIAYMVMLCLGELAVHMPVSGSFGAY
;
A
#
# COMPACT_ATOMS: atom_id res chain seq x y z
N MET A 1 -34.49 -17.67 43.19
CA MET A 1 -33.48 -16.68 43.59
C MET A 1 -32.21 -16.97 42.81
N GLN A 2 -31.90 -16.14 41.79
CA GLN A 2 -30.55 -15.94 41.19
C GLN A 2 -29.56 -15.58 42.32
N PRO A 3 -28.21 -15.55 42.17
CA PRO A 3 -27.40 -15.69 40.94
C PRO A 3 -26.05 -16.45 41.10
N SER A 4 -25.49 -17.08 40.07
CA SER A 4 -24.01 -17.28 40.02
C SER A 4 -23.44 -17.62 38.63
N ASP A 5 -24.16 -17.22 37.61
CA ASP A 5 -23.85 -17.19 36.19
C ASP A 5 -22.84 -16.07 35.84
N LYS A 6 -21.84 -15.82 36.71
CA LYS A 6 -20.97 -14.62 36.62
C LYS A 6 -19.46 -14.83 36.68
N GLN A 7 -18.92 -16.04 36.59
CA GLN A 7 -17.47 -16.14 36.76
C GLN A 7 -16.80 -17.35 36.10
N LEU A 8 -16.89 -17.49 34.78
CA LEU A 8 -15.75 -18.02 34.02
C LEU A 8 -15.70 -17.63 32.52
N ASP A 9 -16.33 -16.52 32.13
CA ASP A 9 -16.19 -15.97 30.76
C ASP A 9 -15.25 -14.75 30.70
N ALA A 10 -14.36 -14.59 31.69
CA ALA A 10 -13.59 -13.35 31.86
C ALA A 10 -12.07 -13.50 31.68
N GLN A 11 -11.60 -14.49 30.91
CA GLN A 11 -10.17 -14.61 30.56
C GLN A 11 -9.96 -14.92 29.07
N HIS A 12 -10.62 -14.18 28.18
CA HIS A 12 -9.97 -13.74 26.95
C HIS A 12 -9.41 -12.35 27.21
N GLN A 13 -8.29 -12.29 27.94
CA GLN A 13 -7.47 -11.08 28.00
C GLN A 13 -6.89 -10.85 26.61
N ASN A 14 -7.68 -10.15 25.81
CA ASN A 14 -7.28 -9.55 24.55
C ASN A 14 -6.09 -8.65 24.87
N SER A 15 -4.89 -9.20 24.70
CA SER A 15 -3.64 -8.47 24.87
C SER A 15 -3.45 -7.57 23.65
N THR A 16 -4.40 -6.65 23.43
CA THR A 16 -4.22 -5.49 22.56
C THR A 16 -3.37 -4.48 23.32
N ALA A 17 -2.11 -4.84 23.58
CA ALA A 17 -1.11 -3.84 23.88
C ALA A 17 -1.14 -2.84 22.71
N PRO A 18 -1.41 -1.54 22.95
CA PRO A 18 -1.56 -0.56 21.89
C PRO A 18 -0.29 -0.56 21.04
N LEU A 19 -0.45 -0.83 19.74
CA LEU A 19 0.68 -0.84 18.80
C LEU A 19 1.42 0.48 18.89
N LYS A 20 2.71 0.41 19.21
CA LYS A 20 3.57 1.58 19.26
C LYS A 20 3.66 2.18 17.86
N ARG A 21 3.17 3.40 17.67
CA ARG A 21 3.41 4.18 16.45
C ARG A 21 4.89 4.53 16.36
N ALA A 22 5.67 3.63 15.76
CA ALA A 22 7.12 3.79 15.57
C ALA A 22 7.50 3.91 14.08
N MET A 23 6.53 3.84 13.16
CA MET A 23 6.82 3.93 11.73
C MET A 23 7.17 5.37 11.34
N SER A 24 8.45 5.60 11.13
CA SER A 24 8.98 6.87 10.63
C SER A 24 8.78 6.98 9.11
N THR A 25 8.77 8.21 8.59
CA THR A 25 8.69 8.53 7.16
C THR A 25 9.68 7.72 6.32
N ARG A 26 10.89 7.43 6.84
CA ARG A 26 11.91 6.66 6.13
C ARG A 26 11.47 5.22 5.84
N HIS A 27 10.77 4.57 6.77
CA HIS A 27 10.24 3.21 6.53
C HIS A 27 9.11 3.24 5.50
N LEU A 28 8.35 4.34 5.44
CA LEU A 28 7.22 4.47 4.52
C LEU A 28 7.72 4.66 3.09
N VAL A 29 8.78 5.44 2.92
CA VAL A 29 9.50 5.57 1.64
C VAL A 29 10.15 4.26 1.22
N MET A 30 10.78 3.51 2.15
CA MET A 30 11.35 2.20 1.84
C MET A 30 10.26 1.20 1.41
N LEU A 31 9.09 1.22 2.06
CA LEU A 31 7.96 0.38 1.69
C LEU A 31 7.44 0.72 0.29
N SER A 32 7.27 2.01 -0.02
CA SER A 32 6.79 2.42 -1.35
C SER A 32 7.80 2.08 -2.46
N LEU A 33 9.10 2.28 -2.21
CA LEU A 33 10.14 1.89 -3.17
C LEU A 33 10.19 0.36 -3.35
N GLY A 34 10.09 -0.41 -2.26
CA GLY A 34 10.08 -1.87 -2.31
C GLY A 34 8.85 -2.44 -3.03
N GLY A 35 7.69 -1.78 -2.93
CA GLY A 35 6.49 -2.16 -3.68
C GLY A 35 6.53 -1.73 -5.15
N ALA A 36 7.11 -0.56 -5.45
CA ALA A 36 7.17 -0.03 -6.81
C ALA A 36 8.29 -0.67 -7.67
N ILE A 37 9.43 -1.02 -7.07
CA ILE A 37 10.56 -1.66 -7.75
C ILE A 37 10.42 -3.18 -7.62
N GLY A 38 9.62 -3.77 -8.51
CA GLY A 38 9.39 -5.22 -8.59
C GLY A 38 9.97 -5.87 -9.86
N THR A 39 9.73 -7.16 -10.00
CA THR A 39 10.10 -7.94 -11.20
C THR A 39 9.45 -7.40 -12.48
N GLY A 40 8.27 -6.79 -12.39
CA GLY A 40 7.57 -6.19 -13.51
C GLY A 40 8.35 -5.09 -14.23
N LEU A 41 9.20 -4.35 -13.51
CA LEU A 41 10.06 -3.32 -14.12
C LEU A 41 11.13 -3.98 -15.01
N PHE A 42 11.70 -5.12 -14.59
CA PHE A 42 12.73 -5.85 -15.34
C PHE A 42 12.16 -6.73 -16.45
N LEU A 43 11.11 -7.50 -16.16
CA LEU A 43 10.48 -8.39 -17.12
C LEU A 43 9.71 -7.60 -18.20
N GLY A 44 8.97 -6.57 -17.78
CA GLY A 44 8.22 -5.71 -18.67
C GLY A 44 9.12 -4.81 -19.53
N SER A 45 10.23 -4.30 -18.99
CA SER A 45 11.14 -3.47 -19.80
C SER A 45 11.80 -4.26 -20.93
N GLY A 46 12.23 -5.50 -20.69
CA GLY A 46 12.77 -6.36 -21.73
C GLY A 46 11.78 -6.58 -22.89
N GLU A 47 10.52 -6.84 -22.56
CA GLU A 47 9.46 -7.05 -23.55
C GLU A 47 9.13 -5.75 -24.31
N VAL A 48 8.97 -4.64 -23.62
CA VAL A 48 8.69 -3.32 -24.24
C VAL A 48 9.84 -2.87 -25.15
N ILE A 49 11.10 -3.07 -24.75
CA ILE A 49 12.26 -2.79 -25.59
C ILE A 49 12.25 -3.66 -26.85
N SER A 50 11.94 -4.96 -26.75
CA SER A 50 11.95 -5.87 -27.90
C SER A 50 10.84 -5.55 -28.92
N GLN A 51 9.67 -5.11 -28.45
CA GLN A 51 8.51 -4.86 -29.32
C GLN A 51 8.53 -3.47 -29.95
N THR A 52 8.97 -2.44 -29.21
CA THR A 52 8.84 -1.02 -29.63
C THR A 52 10.20 -0.36 -29.92
N GLY A 53 11.30 -1.06 -29.66
CA GLY A 53 12.65 -0.52 -29.75
C GLY A 53 13.02 0.41 -28.58
N PRO A 54 14.28 0.87 -28.49
CA PRO A 54 14.80 1.59 -27.31
C PRO A 54 14.10 2.94 -27.07
N ILE A 55 13.87 3.71 -28.14
CA ILE A 55 13.23 5.04 -28.05
C ILE A 55 11.74 4.88 -27.72
N GLY A 56 11.07 3.91 -28.34
CA GLY A 56 9.66 3.60 -28.08
C GLY A 56 9.43 3.18 -26.63
N ALA A 57 10.35 2.41 -26.05
CA ALA A 57 10.29 2.01 -24.65
C ALA A 57 10.35 3.19 -23.69
N ILE A 58 11.24 4.17 -23.92
CA ILE A 58 11.34 5.36 -23.06
C ILE A 58 10.03 6.16 -23.10
N ILE A 59 9.47 6.38 -24.29
CA ILE A 59 8.22 7.13 -24.46
C ILE A 59 7.06 6.39 -23.77
N ALA A 60 6.98 5.07 -23.93
CA ALA A 60 5.96 4.25 -23.28
C ALA A 60 6.05 4.30 -21.75
N TYR A 61 7.26 4.25 -21.18
CA TYR A 61 7.46 4.39 -19.74
C TYR A 61 7.14 5.80 -19.21
N ILE A 62 7.45 6.85 -19.96
CA ILE A 62 7.07 8.22 -19.58
C ILE A 62 5.55 8.37 -19.59
N LEU A 63 4.88 7.90 -20.64
CA LEU A 63 3.43 8.02 -20.76
C LEU A 63 2.71 7.16 -19.70
N GLY A 64 3.14 5.90 -19.54
CA GLY A 64 2.61 5.01 -18.50
C GLY A 64 2.87 5.54 -17.09
N GLY A 65 4.06 6.08 -16.86
CA GLY A 65 4.43 6.74 -15.61
C GLY A 65 3.58 7.99 -15.33
N ALA A 66 3.27 8.79 -16.35
CA ALA A 66 2.41 9.96 -16.21
C ALA A 66 0.98 9.57 -15.81
N ILE A 67 0.42 8.51 -16.42
CA ILE A 67 -0.90 7.98 -16.05
C ILE A 67 -0.88 7.47 -14.61
N ALA A 68 0.12 6.64 -14.25
CA ALA A 68 0.26 6.13 -12.89
C ALA A 68 0.45 7.26 -11.85
N TYR A 69 1.19 8.30 -12.21
CA TYR A 69 1.38 9.49 -11.37
C TYR A 69 0.06 10.22 -11.12
N MET A 70 -0.76 10.45 -12.16
CA MET A 70 -2.09 11.05 -11.99
C MET A 70 -2.99 10.22 -11.08
N VAL A 71 -2.99 8.90 -11.23
CA VAL A 71 -3.75 7.99 -10.35
C VAL A 71 -3.26 8.11 -8.90
N MET A 72 -1.94 8.14 -8.69
CA MET A 72 -1.35 8.31 -7.35
C MET A 72 -1.70 9.67 -6.73
N LEU A 73 -1.80 10.74 -7.52
CA LEU A 73 -2.25 12.06 -7.05
C LEU A 73 -3.70 12.00 -6.56
N CYS A 74 -4.61 11.43 -7.35
CA CYS A 74 -6.01 11.26 -6.94
C CYS A 74 -6.14 10.42 -5.66
N LEU A 75 -5.36 9.34 -5.56
CA LEU A 75 -5.30 8.49 -4.38
C LEU A 75 -4.76 9.23 -3.16
N GLY A 76 -3.78 10.12 -3.35
CA GLY A 76 -3.23 10.96 -2.29
C GLY A 76 -4.27 11.92 -1.69
N GLU A 77 -5.06 12.57 -2.54
CA GLU A 77 -6.15 13.46 -2.10
C GLU A 77 -7.22 12.68 -1.32
N LEU A 78 -7.59 11.48 -1.78
CA LEU A 78 -8.55 10.62 -1.08
C LEU A 78 -8.01 10.11 0.27
N ALA A 79 -6.73 9.74 0.34
CA ALA A 79 -6.08 9.27 1.56
C ALA A 79 -5.95 10.36 2.64
N VAL A 80 -5.83 11.62 2.24
CA VAL A 80 -5.86 12.77 3.16
C VAL A 80 -7.29 13.07 3.63
N HIS A 81 -8.27 12.96 2.74
CA HIS A 81 -9.67 13.28 3.05
C HIS A 81 -10.30 12.27 4.03
N MET A 82 -9.96 10.98 3.94
CA MET A 82 -10.41 9.95 4.88
C MET A 82 -9.20 9.20 5.44
N PRO A 83 -8.61 9.59 6.58
CA PRO A 83 -7.43 8.88 7.09
C PRO A 83 -7.84 7.61 7.84
N VAL A 84 -8.21 6.54 7.12
CA VAL A 84 -8.48 5.22 7.70
C VAL A 84 -7.28 4.29 7.51
N SER A 85 -7.01 3.42 8.50
CA SER A 85 -5.98 2.38 8.36
C SER A 85 -6.52 1.27 7.45
N GLY A 86 -6.46 1.47 6.13
CA GLY A 86 -6.99 0.58 5.09
C GLY A 86 -6.22 0.69 3.77
N SER A 87 -6.48 -0.24 2.85
CA SER A 87 -5.94 -0.24 1.47
C SER A 87 -6.92 0.45 0.51
N PHE A 88 -6.63 0.45 -0.79
CA PHE A 88 -7.47 1.04 -1.84
C PHE A 88 -8.96 0.60 -1.81
N GLY A 89 -9.29 -0.54 -1.20
CA GLY A 89 -10.70 -0.97 -1.06
C GLY A 89 -11.48 -0.29 0.07
N ALA A 90 -10.81 0.50 0.92
CA ALA A 90 -11.44 1.30 1.96
C ALA A 90 -11.71 2.76 1.52
N TYR A 91 -11.31 3.10 0.29
CA TYR A 91 -11.36 4.42 -0.34
C TYR A 91 -12.14 4.36 -1.65
#